data_AF-A0A095YJ88-F1
#
_entry.id   AF-A0A095YJ88-F1
#
_cell.length_a   1.000
_cell.length_b   1.000
_cell.length_c   1.000
_cell.angle_alpha   90.00
_cell.angle_beta   90.00
_cell.angle_gamma   90.00
#
_symmetry.space_group_name_H-M   'P 1'
#
loop_
_entity.id
_entity.type
_entity.pdbx_description
1 polymer ?
#
loop_
_entity_poly.entity_id
_entity_poly.type
_entity_poly.pdbx_seq_one_letter_code
_entity_poly.pdbx_strand_id
1 'polypeptide(L)'
;MAQRAVTQFRASIRVACEVFSISQSCYYYQPRQAGENEVIADWLIRLTTAQRNWGFGLCFLYLRNIKGFKWNHKRVYRIYRELELNLRIKPKKRIVRERPEALGATTAINQVWSMDFMHD
;
A
#
# COMPACT_ATOMS: atom_id res chain seq x y z
N MET A 1 15.12 -9.00 -22.38
CA MET A 1 15.58 -8.55 -23.71
C MET A 1 16.65 -9.48 -24.27
N ALA A 2 17.81 -9.63 -23.62
CA ALA A 2 18.84 -10.59 -24.05
C ALA A 2 18.36 -12.05 -24.18
N GLN A 3 17.58 -12.56 -23.21
CA GLN A 3 16.99 -13.91 -23.29
C GLN A 3 16.07 -14.09 -24.51
N ARG A 4 15.30 -13.06 -24.90
CA ARG A 4 14.47 -13.11 -26.12
C ARG A 4 15.33 -13.17 -27.38
N ALA A 5 16.46 -12.47 -27.41
CA ALA A 5 17.34 -12.50 -28.57
C ALA A 5 17.99 -13.86 -28.79
N VAL A 6 18.37 -14.54 -27.71
CA VAL A 6 18.88 -15.92 -27.77
C VAL A 6 17.81 -16.89 -28.27
N THR A 7 16.56 -16.76 -27.78
CA THR A 7 15.48 -17.70 -28.16
C THR A 7 14.89 -17.44 -29.55
N GLN A 8 14.69 -16.18 -29.95
CA GLN A 8 14.09 -15.84 -31.26
C GLN A 8 15.09 -15.86 -32.41
N PHE A 9 16.32 -15.37 -32.20
CA PHE A 9 17.31 -15.22 -33.27
C PHE A 9 18.42 -16.27 -33.23
N ARG A 10 18.34 -17.26 -32.32
CA ARG A 10 19.39 -18.28 -32.07
C ARG A 10 20.78 -17.67 -31.86
N ALA A 11 20.84 -16.43 -31.37
CA ALA A 11 22.09 -15.77 -31.04
C ALA A 11 22.77 -16.51 -29.87
N SER A 12 24.10 -16.56 -29.87
CA SER A 12 24.81 -17.08 -28.71
C SER A 12 24.60 -16.16 -27.51
N ILE A 13 24.60 -16.73 -26.30
CA ILE A 13 24.44 -15.95 -25.05
C ILE A 13 25.51 -14.85 -24.97
N ARG A 14 26.73 -15.14 -25.43
CA ARG A 14 27.85 -14.20 -25.50
C ARG A 14 27.50 -12.97 -26.35
N VAL A 15 27.07 -13.21 -27.59
CA VAL A 15 26.69 -12.16 -28.56
C VAL A 15 25.51 -11.35 -28.04
N ALA A 16 24.48 -12.02 -27.48
CA ALA A 16 23.35 -11.32 -26.90
C ALA A 16 23.78 -10.42 -25.73
N CYS A 17 24.64 -10.91 -24.83
CA CYS A 17 25.13 -10.12 -23.70
C CYS A 17 25.96 -8.91 -24.14
N GLU A 18 26.82 -9.06 -25.15
CA GLU A 18 27.61 -7.96 -25.73
C GLU A 18 26.72 -6.89 -26.38
N VAL A 19 25.77 -7.30 -27.22
CA VAL A 19 24.83 -6.39 -27.90
C VAL A 19 24.00 -5.58 -26.90
N PHE A 20 23.54 -6.22 -25.82
CA PHE A 20 22.75 -5.55 -24.77
C PHE A 20 23.61 -4.93 -23.66
N SER A 21 24.93 -5.00 -23.75
CA SER A 21 25.87 -4.46 -22.74
C SER A 21 25.58 -4.95 -21.31
N ILE A 22 25.24 -6.24 -21.17
CA ILE A 22 25.00 -6.87 -19.86
C ILE A 22 26.05 -7.96 -19.58
N SER A 23 26.31 -8.23 -18.31
CA SER A 23 27.14 -9.38 -17.95
C SER A 23 26.41 -10.71 -18.18
N GLN A 24 27.16 -11.77 -18.45
CA GLN A 24 26.59 -13.12 -18.52
C GLN A 24 25.98 -13.54 -17.18
N SER A 25 26.53 -13.09 -16.05
CA SER A 25 25.95 -13.33 -14.73
C SER A 25 24.55 -12.71 -14.58
N CYS A 26 24.32 -11.53 -15.16
CA CYS A 26 23.01 -10.90 -15.22
C CYS A 26 22.05 -11.70 -16.13
N TYR A 27 22.54 -12.22 -17.26
CA TYR A 27 21.75 -13.07 -18.15
C TYR A 27 21.21 -14.34 -17.46
N TYR A 28 22.06 -15.00 -16.66
CA TYR A 28 21.69 -16.19 -15.90
C TYR A 28 20.98 -15.89 -14.58
N TYR A 29 20.93 -14.62 -14.17
CA TYR A 29 20.29 -14.25 -12.91
C TYR A 29 18.79 -14.56 -12.96
N GLN A 30 18.36 -15.44 -12.07
CA GLN A 30 16.97 -15.74 -11.80
C GLN A 30 16.58 -15.10 -10.46
N PRO A 31 15.46 -14.34 -10.39
CA PRO A 31 15.00 -13.79 -9.12
C PRO A 31 14.70 -14.93 -8.14
N ARG A 32 15.50 -15.02 -7.07
CA ARG A 32 15.47 -16.14 -6.11
C ARG A 32 14.14 -16.36 -5.38
N GLN A 33 13.23 -15.38 -5.42
CA GLN A 33 11.96 -15.38 -4.68
C GLN A 33 10.72 -15.17 -5.57
N ALA A 34 10.83 -15.39 -6.90
CA ALA A 34 9.71 -15.17 -7.82
C ALA A 34 8.44 -15.94 -7.39
N GLY A 35 8.55 -17.24 -7.11
CA GLY A 35 7.39 -18.06 -6.72
C GLY A 35 6.76 -17.65 -5.39
N GLU A 36 7.55 -17.24 -4.40
CA GLU A 36 6.99 -16.80 -3.11
C GLU A 36 6.28 -15.43 -3.26
N ASN A 37 6.76 -14.56 -4.15
CA ASN A 37 6.10 -13.30 -4.43
C ASN A 37 4.74 -13.52 -5.11
N GLU A 38 4.63 -14.51 -6.00
CA GLU A 38 3.35 -14.89 -6.62
C GLU A 38 2.34 -15.38 -5.58
N VAL A 39 2.78 -16.19 -4.61
CA VAL A 39 1.92 -16.64 -3.50
C VAL A 39 1.45 -15.45 -2.65
N ILE A 40 2.34 -14.49 -2.35
CA ILE A 40 1.96 -13.27 -1.63
C ILE A 40 0.93 -12.47 -2.42
N ALA A 41 1.14 -12.32 -3.74
CA ALA A 41 0.23 -11.58 -4.60
C ALA A 41 -1.17 -12.20 -4.64
N ASP A 42 -1.26 -13.52 -4.84
CA ASP A 42 -2.52 -14.26 -4.84
C ASP A 42 -3.27 -14.10 -3.51
N TRP A 43 -2.57 -14.22 -2.37
CA TRP A 43 -3.17 -13.97 -1.06
C TRP A 43 -3.70 -12.55 -0.89
N LEU A 44 -2.95 -11.53 -1.32
CA LEU A 44 -3.37 -10.13 -1.24
C LEU A 44 -4.60 -9.86 -2.12
N ILE A 45 -4.66 -10.43 -3.33
CA ILE A 45 -5.81 -10.30 -4.23
C ILE A 45 -7.04 -10.96 -3.61
N ARG A 46 -6.91 -12.19 -3.08
CA ARG A 46 -8.00 -12.89 -2.40
C ARG A 46 -8.54 -12.10 -1.22
N LEU A 47 -7.64 -11.56 -0.38
CA LEU A 47 -8.02 -10.77 0.78
C LEU A 47 -8.75 -9.48 0.41
N THR A 48 -8.21 -8.73 -0.54
CA THR A 48 -8.80 -7.45 -0.97
C THR A 48 -10.11 -7.65 -1.74
N THR A 49 -10.28 -8.78 -2.41
CA THR A 49 -11.55 -9.16 -3.06
C THR A 49 -12.62 -9.52 -2.03
N ALA A 50 -12.27 -10.30 -1.01
CA ALA A 50 -13.19 -10.69 0.05
C ALA A 50 -13.51 -9.55 1.03
N GLN A 51 -12.53 -8.69 1.31
CA GLN A 51 -12.59 -7.61 2.30
C GLN A 51 -12.21 -6.28 1.67
N ARG A 52 -13.13 -5.72 0.89
CA ARG A 52 -12.92 -4.53 0.05
C ARG A 52 -12.49 -3.25 0.82
N ASN A 53 -12.76 -3.20 2.12
CA ASN A 53 -12.43 -2.07 2.99
C ASN A 53 -11.09 -2.25 3.72
N TRP A 54 -10.41 -3.38 3.54
CA TRP A 54 -9.12 -3.61 4.21
C TRP A 54 -8.00 -2.91 3.46
N GLY A 55 -7.31 -2.01 4.16
CA GLY A 55 -6.03 -1.50 3.72
C GLY A 55 -4.89 -2.48 4.01
N PHE A 56 -3.70 -2.13 3.51
CA PHE A 56 -2.49 -2.93 3.67
C PHE A 56 -2.23 -3.45 5.10
N GLY A 57 -2.40 -2.61 6.13
CA GLY A 57 -2.15 -3.00 7.52
C GLY A 57 -3.01 -4.18 7.97
N LEU A 58 -4.30 -4.18 7.64
CA LEU A 58 -5.21 -5.29 7.97
C LEU A 58 -4.88 -6.55 7.17
N CYS A 59 -4.59 -6.40 5.88
CA CYS A 59 -4.14 -7.53 5.05
C CYS A 59 -2.87 -8.17 5.62
N PHE A 60 -1.86 -7.36 5.98
CA PHE A 60 -0.61 -7.86 6.53
C PHE A 60 -0.79 -8.52 7.89
N LEU A 61 -1.54 -7.90 8.81
CA LEU A 61 -1.81 -8.47 10.13
C LEU A 61 -2.55 -9.81 10.02
N TYR A 62 -3.50 -9.94 9.09
CA TYR A 62 -4.17 -11.22 8.85
C TYR A 62 -3.17 -12.28 8.36
N LEU A 63 -2.33 -11.95 7.37
CA LEU A 63 -1.33 -12.88 6.85
C LEU A 63 -0.33 -13.30 7.93
N ARG A 64 0.08 -12.37 8.80
CA ARG A 64 1.05 -12.61 9.86
C ARG A 64 0.46 -13.41 11.03
N ASN A 65 -0.70 -13.00 11.52
CA ASN A 65 -1.23 -13.49 12.80
C ASN A 65 -2.25 -14.62 12.62
N ILE A 66 -3.05 -14.60 11.55
CA ILE A 66 -4.08 -15.63 11.31
C ILE A 66 -3.52 -16.75 10.44
N LYS A 67 -2.82 -16.40 9.36
CA LYS A 67 -2.18 -17.42 8.48
C LYS A 67 -0.79 -17.84 8.95
N GLY A 68 -0.17 -17.10 9.87
CA GLY A 68 1.13 -17.45 10.44
C GLY A 68 2.31 -17.24 9.50
N PHE A 69 2.15 -16.52 8.39
CA PHE A 69 3.23 -16.32 7.43
C PHE A 69 4.34 -15.45 8.03
N LYS A 70 5.58 -15.93 7.94
CA LYS A 70 6.76 -15.22 8.47
C LYS A 70 7.36 -14.19 7.51
N TRP A 71 6.61 -13.80 6.47
CA TRP A 71 7.06 -12.86 5.46
C TRP A 71 7.47 -11.50 6.02
N ASN A 72 8.49 -10.90 5.42
CA ASN A 72 8.92 -9.55 5.77
C ASN A 72 7.86 -8.54 5.33
N HIS A 73 7.43 -7.69 6.26
CA HIS A 73 6.48 -6.61 6.02
C HIS A 73 6.81 -5.72 4.82
N LYS A 74 8.09 -5.35 4.64
CA LYS A 74 8.54 -4.52 3.51
C LYS A 74 8.33 -5.22 2.16
N ARG A 75 8.54 -6.54 2.11
CA ARG A 75 8.35 -7.34 0.90
C ARG A 75 6.88 -7.41 0.51
N VAL A 76 6.01 -7.71 1.49
CA VAL A 76 4.56 -7.75 1.27
C VAL A 76 4.04 -6.37 0.85
N TYR A 77 4.53 -5.29 1.48
CA TYR A 77 4.16 -3.93 1.11
C TYR A 77 4.55 -3.59 -0.33
N ARG A 78 5.77 -3.95 -0.76
CA ARG A 78 6.20 -3.72 -2.14
C ARG A 78 5.26 -4.39 -3.14
N ILE A 79 4.93 -5.67 -2.93
CA ILE A 79 4.01 -6.42 -3.81
C ILE A 79 2.61 -5.81 -3.78
N TYR A 80 2.11 -5.42 -2.61
CA TYR A 80 0.83 -4.73 -2.47
C TYR A 80 0.76 -3.43 -3.29
N ARG A 81 1.88 -2.67 -3.32
CA ARG A 81 2.00 -1.44 -4.11
C ARG A 81 2.09 -1.72 -5.61
N GLU A 82 2.85 -2.74 -6.02
CA GLU A 82 2.96 -3.19 -7.42
C GLU A 82 1.61 -3.65 -7.98
N LEU A 83 0.74 -4.23 -7.15
CA LEU A 83 -0.62 -4.63 -7.51
C LEU A 83 -1.64 -3.47 -7.47
N GLU A 84 -1.20 -2.26 -7.15
CA GLU A 84 -2.04 -1.06 -7.04
C GLU A 84 -3.26 -1.20 -6.11
N LEU A 85 -3.21 -2.10 -5.12
CA LEU A 85 -4.34 -2.41 -4.22
C LEU A 85 -4.67 -1.30 -3.21
N ASN A 86 -4.05 -0.13 -3.32
CA ASN A 86 -4.21 0.96 -2.37
C ASN A 86 -5.64 1.50 -2.44
N LEU A 87 -6.30 1.52 -1.28
CA LEU A 87 -7.61 2.15 -1.17
C LEU A 87 -7.50 3.64 -1.48
N ARG A 88 -8.37 4.13 -2.38
CA ARG A 88 -8.49 5.55 -2.65
C ARG A 88 -8.95 6.27 -1.39
N ILE A 89 -8.10 7.15 -0.86
CA ILE A 89 -8.48 8.03 0.25
C ILE A 89 -9.56 8.97 -0.28
N LYS A 90 -10.77 8.86 0.27
CA LYS A 90 -11.82 9.85 0.01
C LYS A 90 -11.41 11.16 0.71
N PRO A 91 -11.38 12.30 0.00
CA PRO A 91 -11.09 13.57 0.65
C PRO A 91 -12.13 13.81 1.75
N LYS A 92 -11.67 14.25 2.93
CA LYS A 92 -12.57 14.62 4.01
C LYS A 92 -13.46 15.76 3.52
N LYS A 93 -14.78 15.58 3.54
CA LYS A 93 -15.70 16.69 3.34
C LYS A 93 -15.46 17.68 4.47
N ARG A 94 -15.09 18.92 4.13
CA ARG A 94 -15.00 20.01 5.10
C ARG A 94 -16.40 20.21 5.67
N ILE A 95 -16.56 20.06 6.98
CA ILE A 95 -17.80 20.42 7.66
C ILE A 95 -17.89 21.94 7.56
N VAL A 96 -18.91 22.43 6.86
CA VAL A 96 -19.26 23.84 6.88
C VAL A 96 -19.89 24.09 8.24
N ARG A 97 -19.16 24.81 9.10
CA ARG A 97 -19.73 25.30 10.36
C ARG A 97 -20.46 26.58 10.05
N GLU A 98 -21.69 26.70 10.52
CA GLU A 98 -22.37 27.99 10.53
C GLU A 98 -21.57 28.97 11.37
N ARG A 99 -21.63 30.25 11.00
CA ARG A 99 -21.01 31.30 11.79
C ARG A 99 -21.71 31.32 13.15
N PRO A 100 -20.99 31.21 14.28
CA PRO A 100 -21.63 31.33 15.58
C PRO A 100 -22.33 32.69 15.68
N GLU A 101 -23.54 32.69 16.24
CA GLU A 101 -24.26 33.93 16.52
C GLU A 101 -23.41 34.84 17.41
N ALA A 102 -23.52 36.15 17.19
CA ALA A 102 -22.83 37.11 18.04
C ALA A 102 -23.34 36.94 19.48
N LEU A 103 -22.40 36.91 20.43
CA LEU A 103 -22.74 36.85 21.85
C LEU A 103 -23.63 38.06 22.20
N GLY A 104 -24.84 37.78 22.69
CA GLY A 104 -25.74 38.82 23.18
C GLY A 104 -25.19 39.46 24.44
N ALA A 105 -25.20 40.80 24.51
CA ALA A 105 -24.84 41.52 25.73
C ALA A 105 -25.87 41.22 26.82
N THR A 106 -25.40 40.89 28.02
CA THR A 106 -26.27 40.71 29.18
C THR A 106 -26.74 42.07 29.69
N THR A 107 -28.03 42.17 29.99
CA THR A 107 -28.69 43.39 30.50
C THR A 107 -28.89 43.36 32.02
N ALA A 108 -28.72 42.19 32.65
CA ALA A 108 -28.85 42.02 34.10
C ALA A 108 -27.88 40.97 34.65
N ILE A 109 -27.63 41.06 35.96
CA ILE A 109 -26.83 40.08 36.72
C ILE A 109 -27.54 38.72 36.69
N ASN A 110 -26.78 37.62 36.55
CA ASN A 110 -27.26 36.23 36.49
C ASN A 110 -28.12 35.83 35.28
N GLN A 111 -28.10 36.63 34.19
CA GLN A 111 -28.88 36.33 32.97
C GLN A 111 -28.28 35.19 32.12
N VAL A 112 -26.97 34.96 32.20
CA VAL A 112 -26.27 33.92 31.44
C VAL A 112 -25.27 33.21 32.34
N TRP A 113 -25.17 31.88 32.18
CA TRP A 113 -24.20 31.03 32.86
C TRP A 113 -23.33 30.37 31.80
N SER A 114 -22.02 30.59 31.84
CA SER A 114 -21.06 29.84 31.02
C SER A 114 -20.53 28.67 31.85
N MET A 115 -20.70 27.44 31.37
CA MET A 115 -19.95 26.32 31.90
C MET A 115 -18.57 26.31 31.25
N ASP A 116 -17.53 26.47 32.07
CA ASP A 116 -16.14 26.26 31.63
C ASP A 116 -15.70 24.88 32.14
N PHE A 117 -15.31 24.00 31.21
CA PHE A 117 -14.94 22.62 31.56
C PHE A 117 -13.42 22.51 31.54
N MET A 118 -12.79 22.52 32.73
CA MET A 118 -11.38 22.16 32.88
C MET A 118 -11.26 20.66 33.12
N HIS A 119 -10.37 20.00 32.36
CA HIS A 119 -10.00 18.60 32.53
C HIS A 119 -8.49 18.55 32.81
N ASP A 120 -8.08 17.77 33.80
CA ASP A 120 -6.67 17.53 34.19
C ASP A 120 -6.01 16.47 33.28
#